data_AF-A0A4Y3WRS4-F1
#
_entry.id   AF-A0A4Y3WRS4-F1
#
_cell.length_a   1.000
_cell.length_b   1.000
_cell.length_c   1.000
_cell.angle_alpha   90.00
_cell.angle_beta   90.00
_cell.angle_gamma   90.00
#
_symmetry.space_group_name_H-M   'P 1'
#
loop_
_entity.id
_entity.type
_entity.pdbx_description
1 polymer ?
#
loop_
_entity_poly.entity_id
_entity_poly.type
_entity_poly.pdbx_seq_one_letter_code
_entity_poly.pdbx_strand_id
1 'polypeptide(L)'
;MDSARAGIYGGPVSTPPDPEKGQPYPGQQGQPTYGTGYGGVQYPYPAGDGPTQQTPYPGQPHPGQPGPGQPGPGQPYPGQSPQGGSPYPYNPYAQASPYGQSPYGGYPAGMGDRPAPVSRPGIMVVGLVLSILSALPFLAFGVLFLVVPLDTSVIPPELLDAPELAQAGLTPESLLSFLRVFGGIFAALALIYILFAVLAFTGRNWARILLAVMTGGFSVFLVFGAVSGGAADPASAVILLAPVALAVGGAVILFLAPSNAYFSRPRA
;
A
#
# COMPACT_ATOMS: atom_id res chain seq x y z
N MET A 1 9.45 -73.15 -9.13
CA MET A 1 8.10 -73.69 -9.35
C MET A 1 7.12 -72.56 -9.05
N ASP A 2 6.35 -72.22 -10.09
CA ASP A 2 5.06 -71.51 -10.11
C ASP A 2 4.89 -70.08 -9.59
N SER A 3 5.09 -69.14 -10.53
CA SER A 3 4.00 -68.41 -11.21
C SER A 3 2.74 -68.01 -10.40
N ALA A 4 2.60 -66.71 -10.12
CA ALA A 4 1.29 -66.05 -10.11
C ALA A 4 1.42 -64.56 -10.51
N ARG A 5 1.11 -64.30 -11.78
CA ARG A 5 0.78 -62.98 -12.35
C ARG A 5 -0.66 -62.60 -11.98
N ALA A 6 -0.90 -61.29 -11.96
CA ALA A 6 -2.01 -60.57 -12.63
C ALA A 6 -2.77 -59.61 -11.71
N GLY A 7 -2.97 -58.39 -12.20
CA GLY A 7 -3.89 -57.42 -11.59
C GLY A 7 -3.63 -55.95 -11.92
N ILE A 8 -3.24 -55.62 -13.17
CA ILE A 8 -3.23 -54.24 -13.66
C ILE A 8 -4.67 -53.90 -14.06
N TYR A 9 -5.34 -53.05 -13.29
CA TYR A 9 -6.60 -52.41 -13.69
C TYR A 9 -6.31 -50.97 -14.12
N GLY A 10 -6.43 -50.73 -15.43
CA GLY A 10 -6.42 -49.41 -16.03
C GLY A 10 -7.71 -48.66 -15.71
N GLY A 11 -7.58 -47.44 -15.22
CA GLY A 11 -8.66 -46.47 -15.13
C GLY A 11 -8.90 -45.77 -16.48
N PRO A 12 -10.14 -45.32 -16.75
CA PRO A 12 -10.53 -44.77 -18.03
C PRO A 12 -9.85 -43.43 -18.34
N VAL A 13 -9.38 -43.32 -19.58
CA VAL A 13 -8.90 -42.10 -20.23
C VAL A 13 -10.07 -41.13 -20.38
N SER A 14 -10.07 -40.04 -19.61
CA SER A 14 -10.97 -38.90 -19.81
C SER A 14 -10.52 -38.13 -21.05
N THR A 15 -11.30 -38.23 -22.12
CA THR A 15 -11.19 -37.42 -23.33
C THR A 15 -11.45 -35.93 -23.03
N PRO A 16 -10.69 -35.00 -23.64
CA PRO A 16 -10.96 -33.57 -23.54
C PRO A 16 -12.25 -33.20 -24.29
N PRO A 17 -13.06 -32.26 -23.77
CA PRO A 17 -14.24 -31.78 -24.48
C PRO A 17 -13.84 -30.89 -25.68
N ASP A 18 -14.56 -31.16 -26.76
CA ASP A 18 -14.56 -30.54 -28.09
C ASP A 18 -14.88 -29.03 -28.04
N PRO A 19 -14.13 -28.15 -28.73
CA PRO A 19 -14.44 -26.72 -28.81
C PRO A 19 -15.35 -26.44 -30.00
N GLU A 20 -16.66 -26.68 -29.85
CA GLU A 20 -17.62 -26.28 -30.87
C GLU A 20 -18.93 -25.77 -30.27
N LYS A 21 -19.18 -24.48 -30.48
CA LYS A 21 -20.43 -23.85 -30.96
C LYS A 21 -20.71 -22.52 -30.26
N GLY A 22 -20.48 -21.46 -31.02
CA GLY A 22 -21.07 -20.16 -30.74
C GLY A 22 -22.59 -20.29 -30.69
N GLN A 23 -23.18 -19.69 -29.65
CA GLN A 23 -24.58 -19.33 -29.63
C GLN A 23 -24.69 -17.81 -29.46
N PRO A 24 -25.48 -17.13 -30.31
CA PRO A 24 -25.85 -15.74 -30.10
C PRO A 24 -26.93 -15.69 -29.01
N TYR A 25 -26.67 -14.98 -27.91
CA TYR A 25 -27.72 -14.67 -26.94
C TYR A 25 -28.61 -13.52 -27.45
N PRO A 26 -29.94 -13.72 -27.54
CA PRO A 26 -30.90 -12.67 -27.76
C PRO A 26 -31.40 -12.09 -26.42
N GLY A 27 -31.54 -10.77 -26.37
CA GLY A 27 -32.51 -10.05 -25.54
C GLY A 27 -32.38 -10.14 -24.02
N GLN A 28 -31.86 -9.07 -23.39
CA GLN A 28 -32.35 -8.66 -22.08
C GLN A 28 -33.16 -7.38 -22.19
N GLN A 29 -34.46 -7.56 -21.98
CA GLN A 29 -35.43 -6.51 -21.70
C GLN A 29 -35.26 -6.01 -20.25
N GLY A 30 -35.19 -4.69 -20.11
CA GLY A 30 -35.82 -3.90 -19.05
C GLY A 30 -35.50 -4.19 -17.58
N GLN A 31 -34.65 -3.34 -16.99
CA GLN A 31 -34.78 -2.95 -15.58
C GLN A 31 -35.00 -1.43 -15.46
N PRO A 32 -35.95 -0.97 -14.63
CA PRO A 32 -36.28 0.44 -14.49
C PRO A 32 -35.19 1.17 -13.70
N THR A 33 -34.53 2.11 -14.39
CA THR A 33 -33.62 3.08 -13.78
C THR A 33 -34.44 4.16 -13.09
N TYR A 34 -34.39 4.20 -11.76
CA TYR A 34 -34.80 5.39 -11.01
C TYR A 34 -33.67 6.43 -11.08
N GLY A 35 -34.00 7.55 -11.70
CA GLY A 35 -33.05 8.61 -12.02
C GLY A 35 -32.69 9.50 -10.84
N THR A 36 -31.50 10.09 -10.94
CA THR A 36 -31.27 11.48 -10.55
C THR A 36 -30.20 12.01 -11.50
N GLY A 37 -30.62 12.80 -12.49
CA GLY A 37 -29.75 13.35 -13.52
C GLY A 37 -28.88 14.49 -13.01
N TYR A 38 -27.77 14.75 -13.71
CA TYR A 38 -27.51 16.01 -14.43
C TYR A 38 -26.18 15.91 -15.22
N GLY A 39 -26.27 16.10 -16.55
CA GLY A 39 -25.25 16.75 -17.39
C GLY A 39 -24.00 15.97 -17.80
N GLY A 40 -24.09 15.16 -18.86
CA GLY A 40 -22.94 14.65 -19.59
C GLY A 40 -22.39 15.66 -20.61
N VAL A 41 -21.06 15.74 -20.71
CA VAL A 41 -20.37 16.37 -21.84
C VAL A 41 -19.67 15.25 -22.62
N GLN A 42 -20.15 15.05 -23.84
CA GLN A 42 -19.63 14.14 -24.86
C GLN A 42 -18.40 14.79 -25.50
N TYR A 43 -17.24 14.12 -25.47
CA TYR A 43 -16.04 14.56 -26.19
C TYR A 43 -15.90 13.78 -27.50
N PRO A 44 -15.69 14.44 -28.65
CA PRO A 44 -15.37 13.78 -29.90
C PRO A 44 -13.89 13.35 -29.96
N TYR A 45 -13.66 12.12 -30.45
CA TYR A 45 -12.36 11.57 -30.80
C TYR A 45 -11.86 12.16 -32.13
N PRO A 46 -10.61 12.64 -32.22
CA PRO A 46 -9.92 12.77 -33.50
C PRO A 46 -9.08 11.51 -33.77
N ALA A 47 -9.30 10.91 -34.95
CA ALA A 47 -8.41 9.94 -35.54
C ALA A 47 -7.16 10.66 -36.10
N GLY A 48 -5.97 10.08 -35.91
CA GLY A 48 -4.73 10.61 -36.46
C GLY A 48 -3.59 9.60 -36.39
N ASP A 49 -3.29 9.00 -37.54
CA ASP A 49 -2.09 8.20 -37.82
C ASP A 49 -0.82 9.07 -37.84
N GLY A 50 0.30 8.55 -37.30
CA GLY A 50 1.62 9.17 -37.46
C GLY A 50 2.74 8.46 -36.68
N PRO A 51 3.89 8.11 -37.30
CA PRO A 51 4.94 7.29 -36.67
C PRO A 51 6.07 8.09 -35.99
N THR A 52 6.60 7.48 -34.92
CA THR A 52 7.98 7.55 -34.38
C THR A 52 8.75 8.89 -34.44
N GLN A 53 9.02 9.51 -33.28
CA GLN A 53 10.32 10.16 -33.03
C GLN A 53 10.76 10.06 -31.56
N GLN A 54 12.04 9.69 -31.41
CA GLN A 54 12.84 9.59 -30.20
C GLN A 54 12.91 10.92 -29.46
N THR A 55 12.83 10.90 -28.13
CA THR A 55 13.07 12.06 -27.26
C THR A 55 14.49 11.98 -26.67
N PRO A 56 15.41 12.90 -26.98
CA PRO A 56 16.66 13.06 -26.26
C PRO A 56 16.45 13.90 -24.98
N TYR A 57 17.04 13.46 -23.88
CA TYR A 57 17.19 14.23 -22.64
C TYR A 57 17.91 15.57 -22.85
N PRO A 58 17.45 16.68 -22.25
CA PRO A 58 18.31 17.82 -21.93
C PRO A 58 18.58 17.89 -20.42
N GLY A 59 19.86 18.06 -20.09
CA GLY A 59 20.42 18.04 -18.75
C GLY A 59 20.11 19.25 -17.87
N GLN A 60 20.38 19.05 -16.58
CA GLN A 60 20.31 20.02 -15.50
C GLN A 60 21.34 21.16 -15.64
N PRO A 61 20.96 22.43 -15.41
CA PRO A 61 21.92 23.50 -15.13
C PRO A 61 22.33 23.53 -13.66
N HIS A 62 23.65 23.65 -13.42
CA HIS A 62 24.29 23.91 -12.14
C HIS A 62 23.94 25.31 -11.57
N PRO A 63 23.86 25.50 -10.24
CA PRO A 63 23.73 26.82 -9.62
C PRO A 63 25.11 27.48 -9.47
N GLY A 64 25.34 28.56 -10.23
CA GLY A 64 26.50 29.45 -10.11
C GLY A 64 26.23 30.65 -9.20
N GLN A 65 27.28 31.07 -8.47
CA GLN A 65 27.34 32.13 -7.47
C GLN A 65 27.00 33.55 -8.00
N PRO A 66 26.55 34.49 -7.13
CA PRO A 66 26.30 35.88 -7.51
C PRO A 66 27.60 36.70 -7.57
N GLY A 67 27.91 37.23 -8.76
CA GLY A 67 28.97 38.23 -8.98
C GLY A 67 28.41 39.64 -9.09
N PRO A 68 29.07 40.69 -8.55
CA PRO A 68 28.61 42.07 -8.63
C PRO A 68 29.20 42.83 -9.84
N GLY A 69 28.36 43.57 -10.56
CA GLY A 69 28.79 44.79 -11.28
C GLY A 69 28.51 44.85 -12.79
N GLN A 70 27.71 45.87 -13.16
CA GLN A 70 27.91 46.89 -14.23
C GLN A 70 26.64 47.20 -15.03
N PRO A 71 26.24 48.48 -15.16
CA PRO A 71 25.18 48.91 -16.07
C PRO A 71 25.74 49.13 -17.48
N GLY A 72 25.28 48.31 -18.44
CA GLY A 72 25.60 48.45 -19.87
C GLY A 72 24.44 49.09 -20.67
N PRO A 73 24.71 50.06 -21.56
CA PRO A 73 23.69 50.77 -22.32
C PRO A 73 23.27 50.05 -23.61
N GLY A 74 21.96 49.95 -23.81
CA GLY A 74 21.23 50.06 -25.09
C GLY A 74 21.56 49.09 -26.23
N GLN A 75 20.58 48.27 -26.61
CA GLN A 75 20.26 47.98 -28.02
C GLN A 75 18.74 47.78 -28.24
N PRO A 76 18.14 48.44 -29.25
CA PRO A 76 16.73 48.28 -29.60
C PRO A 76 16.55 47.14 -30.61
N TYR A 77 15.68 46.17 -30.30
CA TYR A 77 15.29 45.11 -31.24
C TYR A 77 13.97 45.48 -31.97
N PRO A 78 13.91 45.34 -33.31
CA PRO A 78 12.79 45.78 -34.11
C PRO A 78 11.67 44.73 -34.24
N GLY A 79 10.42 45.22 -34.13
CA GLY A 79 9.27 44.87 -34.96
C GLY A 79 8.83 43.41 -35.08
N GLN A 80 7.79 43.04 -34.33
CA GLN A 80 6.83 42.01 -34.76
C GLN A 80 5.39 42.54 -34.71
N SER A 81 4.68 42.21 -35.78
CA SER A 81 3.40 42.72 -36.29
C SER A 81 2.18 42.52 -35.37
N PRO A 82 1.18 43.42 -35.40
CA PRO A 82 -0.08 43.28 -34.69
C PRO A 82 -1.07 42.45 -35.49
N GLN A 83 -1.53 41.31 -34.96
CA GLN A 83 -2.59 40.51 -35.57
C GLN A 83 -3.89 40.60 -34.76
N GLY A 84 -4.86 41.27 -35.39
CA GLY A 84 -6.31 41.04 -35.37
C GLY A 84 -6.96 40.49 -34.10
N GLY A 85 -7.79 41.34 -33.48
CA GLY A 85 -8.67 40.96 -32.40
C GLY A 85 -9.78 39.98 -32.79
N SER A 86 -10.22 39.22 -31.77
CA SER A 86 -11.51 38.55 -31.71
C SER A 86 -12.13 38.83 -30.34
N PRO A 87 -13.32 39.46 -30.26
CA PRO A 87 -14.01 39.70 -29.00
C PRO A 87 -14.72 38.42 -28.55
N TYR A 88 -14.26 37.84 -27.45
CA TYR A 88 -14.96 36.72 -26.82
C TYR A 88 -16.06 37.22 -25.88
N PRO A 89 -17.28 36.64 -25.96
CA PRO A 89 -18.42 37.05 -25.14
C PRO A 89 -18.24 36.66 -23.67
N TYR A 90 -18.53 37.64 -22.81
CA TYR A 90 -18.62 37.55 -21.37
C TYR A 90 -19.72 36.55 -20.97
N ASN A 91 -19.36 35.48 -20.26
CA ASN A 91 -20.29 34.48 -19.73
C ASN A 91 -20.51 34.70 -18.21
N PRO A 92 -21.64 35.25 -17.76
CA PRO A 92 -21.85 35.70 -16.39
C PRO A 92 -22.25 34.64 -15.35
N TYR A 93 -22.19 33.34 -15.64
CA TYR A 93 -22.54 32.28 -14.67
C TYR A 93 -21.55 31.11 -14.71
N ALA A 94 -20.40 31.27 -14.07
CA ALA A 94 -19.51 30.15 -13.76
C ALA A 94 -19.54 29.87 -12.25
N GLN A 95 -20.17 28.74 -11.91
CA GLN A 95 -20.21 28.12 -10.59
C GLN A 95 -18.81 27.90 -10.01
N ALA A 96 -18.70 28.12 -8.71
CA ALA A 96 -17.53 27.86 -7.89
C ALA A 96 -17.06 26.38 -7.99
N SER A 97 -15.90 26.18 -8.61
CA SER A 97 -15.10 24.94 -8.51
C SER A 97 -14.01 25.13 -7.44
N PRO A 98 -13.99 24.33 -6.35
CA PRO A 98 -13.13 24.61 -5.19
C PRO A 98 -11.78 23.86 -5.17
N TYR A 99 -11.17 23.57 -6.33
CA TYR A 99 -9.80 23.01 -6.38
C TYR A 99 -9.09 23.47 -7.65
N GLY A 100 -8.44 24.63 -7.57
CA GLY A 100 -7.60 25.17 -8.64
C GLY A 100 -6.62 26.17 -8.07
N GLN A 101 -5.35 25.79 -8.03
CA GLN A 101 -4.24 26.68 -7.70
C GLN A 101 -4.24 27.90 -8.63
N SER A 102 -4.14 29.11 -8.06
CA SER A 102 -3.87 30.33 -8.83
C SER A 102 -2.36 30.56 -8.98
N PRO A 103 -1.84 30.60 -10.21
CA PRO A 103 -0.52 31.13 -10.50
C PRO A 103 -0.61 32.65 -10.72
N TYR A 104 0.23 33.42 -10.03
CA TYR A 104 0.39 34.88 -10.17
C TYR A 104 -0.78 35.77 -9.70
N GLY A 105 -0.76 36.10 -8.42
CA GLY A 105 -1.46 37.26 -7.86
C GLY A 105 -0.63 37.84 -6.71
N GLY A 106 0.12 38.91 -6.99
CA GLY A 106 0.87 39.63 -5.98
C GLY A 106 -0.05 40.26 -4.96
N TYR A 107 -0.08 39.71 -3.75
CA TYR A 107 -0.67 40.36 -2.58
C TYR A 107 0.42 41.07 -1.77
N PRO A 108 0.14 42.25 -1.20
CA PRO A 108 1.08 42.99 -0.37
C PRO A 108 1.44 42.19 0.88
N ALA A 109 2.70 42.26 1.29
CA ALA A 109 3.27 41.59 2.45
C ALA A 109 2.69 42.15 3.78
N GLY A 110 1.44 41.80 4.08
CA GLY A 110 0.77 42.06 5.35
C GLY A 110 0.52 40.73 6.03
N MET A 111 1.40 40.36 6.97
CA MET A 111 1.22 39.34 8.03
C MET A 111 0.13 38.30 7.74
N GLY A 112 0.30 37.53 6.64
CA GLY A 112 -0.72 36.62 6.14
C GLY A 112 -1.08 35.60 7.21
N ASP A 113 -2.39 35.42 7.41
CA ASP A 113 -2.97 34.45 8.34
C ASP A 113 -2.17 33.15 8.29
N ARG A 114 -1.42 32.88 9.37
CA ARG A 114 -0.75 31.59 9.51
C ARG A 114 -1.85 30.53 9.37
N PRO A 115 -1.68 29.53 8.48
CA PRO A 115 -2.67 28.48 8.31
C PRO A 115 -3.07 27.95 9.68
N ALA A 116 -4.35 28.03 10.03
CA ALA A 116 -4.83 27.63 11.33
C ALA A 116 -4.37 26.19 11.62
N PRO A 117 -3.86 25.88 12.83
CA PRO A 117 -3.45 24.53 13.18
C PRO A 117 -4.66 23.61 13.07
N VAL A 118 -4.76 22.81 12.01
CA VAL A 118 -5.93 21.93 11.93
C VAL A 118 -5.73 20.81 12.95
N SER A 119 -6.77 20.57 13.73
CA SER A 119 -6.80 19.51 14.72
C SER A 119 -6.53 18.14 14.10
N ARG A 120 -5.90 17.26 14.89
CA ARG A 120 -5.68 15.86 14.50
C ARG A 120 -7.04 15.14 14.46
N PRO A 121 -7.38 14.44 13.36
CA PRO A 121 -8.62 13.67 13.31
C PRO A 121 -8.68 12.61 14.43
N GLY A 122 -9.79 12.57 15.17
CA GLY A 122 -9.96 11.60 16.27
C GLY A 122 -9.85 10.14 15.82
N ILE A 123 -10.24 9.85 14.57
CA ILE A 123 -10.13 8.50 13.98
C ILE A 123 -8.67 8.00 13.94
N MET A 124 -7.67 8.88 13.87
CA MET A 124 -6.27 8.46 13.91
C MET A 124 -5.89 7.80 15.23
N VAL A 125 -6.57 8.11 16.33
CA VAL A 125 -6.36 7.44 17.63
C VAL A 125 -6.78 5.97 17.54
N VAL A 126 -7.92 5.70 16.89
CA VAL A 126 -8.37 4.33 16.63
C VAL A 126 -7.35 3.59 15.77
N GLY A 127 -6.85 4.23 14.71
CA GLY A 127 -5.79 3.66 13.86
C GLY A 127 -4.55 3.27 14.65
N LEU A 128 -4.06 4.15 15.53
CA LEU A 128 -2.93 3.87 16.42
C LEU A 128 -3.20 2.68 17.35
N VAL A 129 -4.37 2.68 18.02
CA VAL A 129 -4.73 1.62 18.97
C VAL A 129 -4.81 0.27 18.28
N LEU A 130 -5.46 0.18 17.10
CA LEU A 130 -5.54 -1.06 16.34
C LEU A 130 -4.17 -1.57 15.91
N SER A 131 -3.29 -0.68 15.43
CA SER A 131 -1.90 -1.05 15.10
C SER A 131 -1.12 -1.55 16.31
N ILE A 132 -1.24 -0.92 17.48
CA ILE A 132 -0.58 -1.40 18.70
C ILE A 132 -1.14 -2.76 19.11
N LEU A 133 -2.46 -2.91 19.19
CA LEU A 133 -3.11 -4.17 19.57
C LEU A 133 -2.72 -5.31 18.63
N SER A 134 -2.56 -5.04 17.34
CA SER A 134 -2.11 -6.05 16.37
C SER A 134 -0.69 -6.57 16.63
N ALA A 135 0.18 -5.74 17.20
CA ALA A 135 1.57 -6.11 17.48
C ALA A 135 1.75 -6.80 18.84
N LEU A 136 0.79 -6.66 19.77
CA LEU A 136 0.91 -7.18 21.14
C LEU A 136 1.13 -8.70 21.22
N PRO A 137 0.44 -9.56 20.45
CA PRO A 137 0.68 -11.00 20.52
C PRO A 137 2.11 -11.38 20.14
N PHE A 138 2.67 -10.72 19.11
CA PHE A 138 4.05 -10.96 18.66
C PHE A 138 5.08 -10.42 19.63
N LEU A 139 4.80 -9.27 20.24
CA LEU A 139 5.64 -8.73 21.30
C LEU A 139 5.63 -9.64 22.53
N ALA A 140 4.45 -10.08 22.98
CA ALA A 140 4.29 -10.98 24.11
C ALA A 140 4.98 -12.32 23.86
N PHE A 141 4.76 -12.91 22.68
CA PHE A 141 5.45 -14.13 22.24
C PHE A 141 6.97 -13.92 22.23
N GLY A 142 7.46 -12.87 21.57
CA GLY A 142 8.90 -12.62 21.49
C GLY A 142 9.56 -12.41 22.85
N VAL A 143 8.93 -11.63 23.73
CA VAL A 143 9.40 -11.40 25.11
C VAL A 143 9.37 -12.70 25.92
N LEU A 144 8.33 -13.53 25.76
CA LEU A 144 8.22 -14.82 26.45
C LEU A 144 9.45 -15.70 26.15
N PHE A 145 9.81 -15.86 24.88
CA PHE A 145 10.96 -16.69 24.46
C PHE A 145 12.32 -16.12 24.88
N LEU A 146 12.40 -14.80 25.09
CA LEU A 146 13.62 -14.16 25.61
C LEU A 146 13.76 -14.32 27.12
N VAL A 147 12.68 -14.15 27.87
CA VAL A 147 12.70 -14.05 29.34
C VAL A 147 12.57 -15.40 30.02
N VAL A 148 11.76 -16.32 29.47
CA VAL A 148 11.54 -17.63 30.08
C VAL A 148 12.76 -18.52 29.86
N PRO A 149 13.27 -19.20 30.90
CA PRO A 149 14.25 -20.26 30.73
C PRO A 149 13.58 -21.44 30.01
N LEU A 150 13.94 -21.62 28.74
CA LEU A 150 13.47 -22.76 27.95
C LEU A 150 14.40 -23.94 28.20
N ASP A 151 13.83 -25.10 28.51
CA ASP A 151 14.51 -26.37 28.62
C ASP A 151 13.96 -27.35 27.56
N THR A 152 14.51 -28.55 27.48
CA THR A 152 14.04 -29.55 26.51
C THR A 152 12.63 -30.05 26.82
N SER A 153 12.07 -29.76 28.00
CA SER A 153 10.72 -30.19 28.39
C SER A 153 9.60 -29.47 27.63
N VAL A 154 9.88 -28.28 27.08
CA VAL A 154 8.91 -27.54 26.26
C VAL A 154 8.82 -28.05 24.82
N ILE A 155 9.77 -28.91 24.41
CA ILE A 155 9.78 -29.50 23.07
C ILE A 155 8.99 -30.81 23.14
N PRO A 156 7.97 -31.02 22.28
CA PRO A 156 7.24 -32.27 22.23
C PRO A 156 8.20 -33.46 21.98
N PRO A 157 8.07 -34.58 22.73
CA PRO A 157 8.92 -35.75 22.55
C PRO A 157 8.93 -36.26 21.10
N GLU A 158 7.79 -36.17 20.42
CA GLU A 158 7.62 -36.59 19.04
C GLU A 158 8.51 -35.80 18.07
N LEU A 159 8.80 -34.54 18.41
CA LEU A 159 9.70 -33.70 17.62
C LEU A 159 11.16 -34.03 17.93
N LEU A 160 11.51 -34.31 19.19
CA LEU A 160 12.87 -34.72 19.56
C LEU A 160 13.28 -36.05 18.90
N ASP A 161 12.33 -36.97 18.77
CA ASP A 161 12.53 -38.29 18.16
C ASP A 161 12.35 -38.29 16.63
N ALA A 162 12.09 -37.14 16.02
CA ALA A 162 11.87 -37.07 14.58
C ALA A 162 13.16 -37.40 13.82
N PRO A 163 13.16 -38.43 12.94
CA PRO A 163 14.36 -38.86 12.23
C PRO A 163 14.92 -37.78 11.29
N GLU A 164 14.07 -36.84 10.87
CA GLU A 164 14.43 -35.68 10.04
C GLU A 164 15.33 -34.68 10.79
N LEU A 165 15.07 -34.45 12.08
CA LEU A 165 15.89 -33.57 12.92
C LEU A 165 17.27 -34.19 13.19
N ALA A 166 17.31 -35.49 13.44
CA ALA A 166 18.56 -36.24 13.58
C ALA A 166 19.39 -36.22 12.28
N GLN A 167 18.74 -36.40 11.12
CA GLN A 167 19.40 -36.32 9.80
C GLN A 167 19.91 -34.90 9.48
N ALA A 168 19.20 -33.86 9.94
CA ALA A 168 19.63 -32.47 9.82
C ALA A 168 20.74 -32.07 10.81
N GLY A 169 21.13 -32.97 11.73
CA GLY A 169 22.11 -32.69 12.78
C GLY A 169 21.62 -31.64 13.79
N LEU A 170 20.31 -31.44 13.90
CA LEU A 170 19.72 -30.46 14.81
C LEU A 170 19.61 -31.07 16.21
N THR A 171 20.43 -30.55 17.12
CA THR A 171 20.35 -30.91 18.54
C THR A 171 19.17 -30.19 19.23
N PRO A 172 18.63 -30.73 20.34
CA PRO A 172 17.60 -30.04 21.13
C PRO A 172 18.05 -28.64 21.56
N GLU A 173 19.33 -28.48 21.92
CA GLU A 173 19.93 -27.20 22.29
C GLU A 173 19.92 -26.21 21.12
N SER A 174 20.16 -26.68 19.89
CA SER A 174 20.06 -25.86 18.67
C SER A 174 18.62 -25.37 18.46
N LEU A 175 17.61 -26.21 18.72
CA LEU A 175 16.20 -25.82 18.58
C LEU A 175 15.80 -24.76 19.61
N LEU A 176 16.25 -24.89 20.86
CA LEU A 176 16.02 -23.88 21.90
C LEU A 176 16.70 -22.54 21.55
N SER A 177 17.94 -22.60 21.07
CA SER A 177 18.67 -21.41 20.60
C SER A 177 17.92 -20.74 19.44
N PHE A 178 17.45 -21.53 18.48
CA PHE A 178 16.64 -21.05 17.37
C PHE A 178 15.36 -20.36 17.85
N LEU A 179 14.57 -21.00 18.72
CA LEU A 179 13.35 -20.43 19.29
C LEU A 179 13.61 -19.10 20.00
N ARG A 180 14.71 -18.99 20.74
CA ARG A 180 15.10 -17.76 21.43
C ARG A 180 15.50 -16.64 20.45
N VAL A 181 16.29 -16.96 19.41
CA VAL A 181 16.65 -16.00 18.38
C VAL A 181 15.42 -15.50 17.62
N PHE A 182 14.53 -16.41 17.23
CA PHE A 182 13.27 -16.07 16.56
C PHE A 182 12.35 -15.25 17.47
N GLY A 183 12.23 -15.60 18.75
CA GLY A 183 11.53 -14.80 19.75
C GLY A 183 12.08 -13.38 19.82
N GLY A 184 13.41 -13.23 19.84
CA GLY A 184 14.06 -11.92 19.80
C GLY A 184 13.75 -11.12 18.54
N ILE A 185 13.75 -11.76 17.38
CA ILE A 185 13.38 -11.13 16.10
C ILE A 185 11.91 -10.67 16.13
N PHE A 186 10.98 -11.50 16.61
CA PHE A 186 9.57 -11.13 16.73
C PHE A 186 9.36 -9.94 17.67
N ALA A 187 10.02 -9.94 18.84
CA ALA A 187 9.97 -8.83 19.77
C ALA A 187 10.49 -7.53 19.12
N ALA A 188 11.65 -7.59 18.46
CA ALA A 188 12.26 -6.45 17.79
C ALA A 188 11.36 -5.90 16.66
N LEU A 189 10.82 -6.77 15.81
CA LEU A 189 9.92 -6.38 14.73
C LEU A 189 8.62 -5.76 15.26
N ALA A 190 8.04 -6.32 16.32
CA ALA A 190 6.85 -5.77 16.96
C ALA A 190 7.11 -4.36 17.53
N LEU A 191 8.26 -4.15 18.18
CA LEU A 191 8.66 -2.82 18.68
C LEU A 191 8.88 -1.82 17.54
N ILE A 192 9.54 -2.23 16.45
CA ILE A 192 9.72 -1.39 15.25
C ILE A 192 8.36 -1.03 14.63
N TYR A 193 7.44 -1.99 14.56
CA TYR A 193 6.09 -1.76 14.06
C TYR A 193 5.33 -0.74 14.91
N ILE A 194 5.35 -0.90 16.25
CA ILE A 194 4.77 0.06 17.19
C ILE A 194 5.41 1.43 17.05
N LEU A 195 6.73 1.50 16.91
CA LEU A 195 7.45 2.74 16.68
C LEU A 195 6.93 3.43 15.40
N PHE A 196 6.82 2.72 14.27
CA PHE A 196 6.27 3.31 13.05
C PHE A 196 4.80 3.71 13.19
N ALA A 197 3.99 2.98 13.95
CA ALA A 197 2.61 3.39 14.24
C ALA A 197 2.57 4.72 15.01
N VAL A 198 3.42 4.89 16.03
CA VAL A 198 3.56 6.15 16.77
C VAL A 198 4.11 7.27 15.88
N LEU A 199 5.15 7.01 15.09
CA LEU A 199 5.71 7.99 14.15
C LEU A 199 4.68 8.41 13.10
N ALA A 200 3.89 7.49 12.55
CA ALA A 200 2.79 7.79 11.65
C ALA A 200 1.73 8.64 12.36
N PHE A 201 1.35 8.29 13.58
CA PHE A 201 0.38 9.06 14.39
C PHE A 201 0.85 10.49 14.68
N THR A 202 2.16 10.71 14.87
CA THR A 202 2.72 12.06 15.01
C THR A 202 2.69 12.89 13.72
N GLY A 203 2.34 12.30 12.59
CA GLY A 203 2.18 12.98 11.30
C GLY A 203 3.32 12.75 10.31
N ARG A 204 4.25 11.83 10.57
CA ARG A 204 5.38 11.53 9.67
C ARG A 204 4.90 10.67 8.49
N ASN A 205 4.79 11.27 7.31
CA ASN A 205 4.24 10.60 6.11
C ASN A 205 5.07 9.37 5.67
N TRP A 206 6.40 9.42 5.77
CA TRP A 206 7.26 8.27 5.43
C TRP A 206 7.01 7.08 6.37
N ALA A 207 6.79 7.32 7.67
CA ALA A 207 6.53 6.26 8.64
C ALA A 207 5.20 5.56 8.36
N ARG A 208 4.19 6.29 7.90
CA ARG A 208 2.91 5.72 7.46
C ARG A 208 3.08 4.76 6.28
N ILE A 209 3.92 5.12 5.30
CA ILE A 209 4.21 4.24 4.16
C ILE A 209 4.93 2.98 4.62
N LEU A 210 5.96 3.10 5.46
CA LEU A 210 6.68 1.93 6.00
C LEU A 210 5.76 1.02 6.81
N LEU A 211 4.89 1.60 7.64
CA LEU A 211 3.89 0.84 8.40
C LEU A 211 2.95 0.06 7.48
N ALA A 212 2.51 0.67 6.37
CA ALA A 212 1.67 0.01 5.37
C ALA A 212 2.39 -1.14 4.67
N VAL A 213 3.66 -0.95 4.28
CA VAL A 213 4.48 -1.99 3.66
C VAL A 213 4.70 -3.15 4.62
N MET A 214 5.06 -2.88 5.88
CA MET A 214 5.20 -3.91 6.91
C MET A 214 3.88 -4.65 7.15
N THR A 215 2.76 -3.91 7.25
CA THR A 215 1.43 -4.50 7.41
C THR A 215 1.09 -5.41 6.24
N GLY A 216 1.32 -4.97 5.00
CA GLY A 216 1.04 -5.75 3.80
C GLY A 216 1.89 -7.03 3.75
N GLY A 217 3.20 -6.92 3.90
CA GLY A 217 4.12 -8.07 3.89
C GLY A 217 3.81 -9.07 5.00
N PHE A 218 3.53 -8.58 6.20
CA PHE A 218 3.16 -9.41 7.34
C PHE A 218 1.81 -10.10 7.16
N SER A 219 0.83 -9.39 6.59
CA SER A 219 -0.50 -9.95 6.30
C SER A 219 -0.40 -11.08 5.28
N VAL A 220 0.37 -10.88 4.21
CA VAL A 220 0.60 -11.93 3.19
C VAL A 220 1.28 -13.14 3.82
N PHE A 221 2.33 -12.92 4.62
CA PHE A 221 3.03 -14.00 5.32
C PHE A 221 2.11 -14.80 6.24
N LEU A 222 1.32 -14.14 7.09
CA LEU A 222 0.40 -14.81 8.01
C LEU A 222 -0.75 -15.52 7.29
N VAL A 223 -1.37 -14.88 6.30
CA VAL A 223 -2.44 -15.50 5.52
C VAL A 223 -1.91 -16.73 4.79
N PHE A 224 -0.72 -16.65 4.18
CA PHE A 224 -0.06 -17.79 3.57
C PHE A 224 0.19 -18.92 4.58
N GLY A 225 0.74 -18.58 5.75
CA GLY A 225 0.92 -19.53 6.85
C GLY A 225 -0.37 -20.24 7.25
N ALA A 226 -1.46 -19.48 7.42
CA ALA A 226 -2.77 -20.02 7.77
C ALA A 226 -3.29 -21.01 6.71
N VAL A 227 -3.24 -20.66 5.42
CA VAL A 227 -3.73 -21.54 4.34
C VAL A 227 -2.83 -22.75 4.08
N SER A 228 -1.53 -22.67 4.45
CA SER A 228 -0.57 -23.77 4.31
C SER A 228 -0.64 -24.82 5.42
N GLY A 229 -1.60 -24.71 6.35
CA GLY A 229 -1.81 -25.64 7.45
C GLY A 229 -1.51 -25.06 8.84
N GLY A 230 -1.13 -23.78 8.95
CA GLY A 230 -0.93 -23.11 10.23
C GLY A 230 -2.22 -22.88 11.03
N ALA A 231 -3.39 -23.02 10.40
CA ALA A 231 -4.69 -22.96 11.04
C ALA A 231 -5.41 -24.31 10.91
N ALA A 232 -5.08 -25.25 11.81
CA ALA A 232 -5.69 -26.58 11.83
C ALA A 232 -7.17 -26.56 12.22
N ASP A 233 -7.62 -25.54 12.95
CA ASP A 233 -8.98 -25.39 13.45
C ASP A 233 -9.44 -23.90 13.42
N PRO A 234 -10.76 -23.64 13.50
CA PRO A 234 -11.29 -22.27 13.43
C PRO A 234 -10.80 -21.34 14.55
N ALA A 235 -10.52 -21.85 15.76
CA ALA A 235 -10.03 -21.03 16.85
C ALA A 235 -8.58 -20.58 16.58
N SER A 236 -7.73 -21.50 16.10
CA SER A 236 -6.38 -21.16 15.64
C SER A 236 -6.39 -20.17 14.49
N ALA A 237 -7.33 -20.30 13.55
CA ALA A 237 -7.51 -19.34 12.46
C ALA A 237 -7.82 -17.93 12.98
N VAL A 238 -8.71 -17.80 13.97
CA VAL A 238 -9.05 -16.50 14.58
C VAL A 238 -7.84 -15.91 15.29
N ILE A 239 -7.10 -16.69 16.07
CA ILE A 239 -5.90 -16.22 16.78
C ILE A 239 -4.85 -15.69 15.80
N LEU A 240 -4.68 -16.37 14.66
CA LEU A 240 -3.70 -16.01 13.64
C LEU A 240 -4.16 -14.80 12.80
N LEU A 241 -5.44 -14.74 12.40
CA LEU A 241 -5.96 -13.71 11.49
C LEU A 241 -6.49 -12.46 12.19
N ALA A 242 -6.84 -12.51 13.47
CA ALA A 242 -7.31 -11.33 14.19
C ALA A 242 -6.24 -10.21 14.24
N PRO A 243 -4.95 -10.48 14.54
CA PRO A 243 -3.90 -9.47 14.44
C PRO A 243 -3.78 -8.88 13.03
N VAL A 244 -3.96 -9.69 11.98
CA VAL A 244 -3.95 -9.22 10.58
C VAL A 244 -5.10 -8.23 10.35
N ALA A 245 -6.32 -8.57 10.77
CA ALA A 245 -7.47 -7.69 10.62
C ALA A 245 -7.28 -6.36 11.36
N LEU A 246 -6.73 -6.39 12.58
CA LEU A 246 -6.40 -5.19 13.37
C LEU A 246 -5.33 -4.34 12.69
N ALA A 247 -4.24 -4.96 12.21
CA ALA A 247 -3.14 -4.27 11.53
C ALA A 247 -3.62 -3.58 10.25
N VAL A 248 -4.39 -4.29 9.41
CA VAL A 248 -4.96 -3.76 8.17
C VAL A 248 -5.95 -2.64 8.47
N GLY A 249 -6.86 -2.82 9.44
CA GLY A 249 -7.81 -1.79 9.86
C GLY A 249 -7.10 -0.52 10.35
N GLY A 250 -6.07 -0.67 11.19
CA GLY A 250 -5.23 0.43 11.66
C GLY A 250 -4.53 1.16 10.52
N ALA A 251 -3.93 0.42 9.58
CA ALA A 251 -3.29 0.98 8.40
C ALA A 251 -4.29 1.75 7.52
N VAL A 252 -5.44 1.14 7.16
CA VAL A 252 -6.48 1.76 6.31
C VAL A 252 -6.95 3.09 6.89
N ILE A 253 -7.18 3.16 8.21
CA ILE A 253 -7.57 4.40 8.89
C ILE A 253 -6.58 5.54 8.65
N LEU A 254 -5.27 5.24 8.61
CA LEU A 254 -4.24 6.25 8.34
C LEU A 254 -4.24 6.77 6.90
N PHE A 255 -4.91 6.08 5.97
CA PHE A 255 -5.07 6.48 4.57
C PHE A 255 -6.46 7.01 4.22
N LEU A 256 -7.40 7.04 5.18
CA LEU A 256 -8.71 7.67 4.96
C LEU A 256 -8.56 9.17 4.66
N ALA A 257 -9.57 9.74 3.98
CA ALA A 257 -9.57 11.15 3.57
C ALA A 257 -9.28 12.13 4.73
N PRO A 258 -9.87 12.00 5.94
CA PRO A 258 -9.56 12.89 7.06
C PRO A 258 -8.09 12.81 7.50
N SER A 259 -7.52 11.60 7.49
CA SER A 259 -6.10 11.37 7.82
C SER A 259 -5.20 11.97 6.74
N ASN A 260 -5.51 11.79 5.46
CA ASN A 260 -4.74 12.38 4.36
C ASN A 260 -4.68 13.92 4.44
N ALA A 261 -5.77 14.57 4.79
CA ALA A 261 -5.81 16.02 5.01
C ALA A 261 -4.94 16.49 6.20
N TYR A 262 -4.62 15.60 7.15
CA TYR A 262 -3.64 15.85 8.20
C TYR A 262 -2.20 15.73 7.69
N PHE A 263 -1.92 14.75 6.83
CA PHE A 263 -0.56 14.49 6.32
C PHE A 263 -0.12 15.41 5.17
N SER A 264 -1.05 16.00 4.41
CA SER A 264 -0.76 16.85 3.24
C SER A 264 -0.28 18.27 3.57
N ARG A 265 -0.12 18.61 4.85
CA ARG A 265 0.24 19.96 5.28
C ARG A 265 1.74 20.23 5.13
N PRO A 266 2.13 21.41 4.64
CA PRO A 266 3.49 21.90 4.81
C PRO A 266 3.83 21.93 6.30
N ARG A 267 4.87 21.21 6.72
CA ARG A 267 5.40 21.34 8.08
C ARG A 267 6.28 22.58 8.11
N ALA A 268 5.98 23.50 9.03
CA ALA A 268 6.83 24.64 9.35
C ALA A 268 8.15 24.19 9.96
#